data_AF-A0A9D1DL33-F1
#
_entry.id   AF-A0A9D1DL33-F1
#
_cell.length_a   1.000
_cell.length_b   1.000
_cell.length_c   1.000
_cell.angle_alpha   90.00
_cell.angle_beta   90.00
_cell.angle_gamma   90.00
#
_symmetry.space_group_name_H-M   'P 1'
#
loop_
_entity.id
_entity.type
_entity.pdbx_description
1 polymer ?
#
loop_
_entity_poly.entity_id
_entity_poly.type
_entity_poly.pdbx_seq_one_letter_code
_entity_poly.pdbx_strand_id
1 'polypeptide(L)'
;MKSPPSNEELCASARRGDASARNELIENNLGFIRKTANELWSSQRELNSDLLLDREDLEQEGALGLLRCVDTFDPESGVKFLSYAAPAVRNAMLDSIRERSRTFEAQNIGSRISLESAALYGTGKTPEQLYLERESFEELHAALGRIEPRQRGYIEYRFGFDDEDTERTLTQTARHFHLSESRARATERQALDDVRLELPWWY
;
A
#
# COMPACT_ATOMS: atom_id res chain seq x y z
N MET A 1 30.16 23.00 -9.35
CA MET A 1 29.05 22.09 -9.74
C MET A 1 27.79 22.62 -9.07
N LYS A 2 26.74 22.98 -9.82
CA LYS A 2 25.46 23.40 -9.21
C LYS A 2 24.82 22.18 -8.54
N SER A 3 24.24 22.35 -7.36
CA SER A 3 23.41 21.30 -6.74
C SER A 3 22.25 20.97 -7.68
N PRO A 4 21.82 19.69 -7.75
CA PRO A 4 20.67 19.32 -8.55
C PRO A 4 19.42 20.09 -8.07
N PRO A 5 18.51 20.46 -8.98
CA PRO A 5 17.29 21.17 -8.62
C PRO A 5 16.44 20.34 -7.66
N SER A 6 15.81 21.01 -6.71
CA SER A 6 14.93 20.37 -5.73
C SER A 6 13.66 19.83 -6.38
N ASN A 7 13.03 18.84 -5.74
CA ASN A 7 11.76 18.29 -6.20
C ASN A 7 10.66 19.37 -6.29
N GLU A 8 10.67 20.34 -5.38
CA GLU A 8 9.71 21.45 -5.38
C GLU A 8 9.91 22.37 -6.60
N GLU A 9 11.15 22.71 -6.94
CA GLU A 9 11.48 23.51 -8.13
C GLU A 9 11.12 22.79 -9.42
N LEU A 10 11.42 21.48 -9.50
CA LEU A 10 11.07 20.64 -10.63
C LEU A 10 9.56 20.47 -10.78
N CYS A 11 8.82 20.30 -9.68
CA CYS A 11 7.36 20.21 -9.68
C CYS A 11 6.71 21.50 -10.21
N ALA A 12 7.20 22.67 -9.78
CA ALA A 12 6.70 23.95 -10.28
C ALA A 12 6.92 24.14 -11.79
N SER A 13 8.06 23.66 -12.32
CA SER A 13 8.35 23.69 -13.76
C SER A 13 7.54 22.65 -14.53
N ALA A 14 7.45 21.43 -14.00
CA ALA A 14 6.66 20.34 -14.57
C ALA A 14 5.17 20.70 -14.71
N ARG A 15 4.60 21.42 -13.73
CA ARG A 15 3.21 21.93 -13.78
C ARG A 15 2.97 22.89 -14.94
N ARG A 16 4.00 23.61 -15.39
CA ARG A 16 3.92 24.50 -16.57
C ARG A 16 4.03 23.74 -17.90
N GLY A 17 4.04 22.40 -17.87
CA GLY A 17 4.17 21.55 -19.04
C GLY A 17 5.61 21.31 -19.49
N ASP A 18 6.61 21.64 -18.67
CA ASP A 18 8.02 21.38 -18.98
C ASP A 18 8.32 19.87 -18.92
N ALA A 19 8.48 19.25 -20.09
CA ALA A 19 8.78 17.83 -20.21
C ALA A 19 10.15 17.46 -19.62
N SER A 20 11.15 18.36 -19.70
CA SER A 20 12.47 18.12 -19.11
C SER A 20 12.37 18.06 -17.59
N ALA A 21 11.62 18.99 -17.00
CA ALA A 21 11.41 19.01 -15.55
C ALA A 21 10.64 17.77 -15.05
N ARG A 22 9.69 17.24 -15.84
CA ARG A 22 8.99 15.98 -15.51
C ARG A 22 9.94 14.79 -15.49
N ASN A 23 10.83 14.68 -16.47
CA ASN A 23 11.81 13.60 -16.54
C ASN A 23 12.81 13.70 -15.39
N GLU A 24 13.37 14.88 -15.14
CA GLU A 24 14.33 15.12 -14.07
C GLU A 24 13.70 14.87 -12.68
N LEU A 25 12.41 15.20 -12.52
CA LEU A 25 11.65 14.87 -11.30
C LEU A 25 11.55 13.36 -11.09
N ILE A 26 11.29 12.58 -12.14
CA ILE A 26 11.27 11.11 -12.04
C ILE A 26 12.66 10.59 -11.69
N GLU A 27 13.70 11.03 -12.40
CA GLU A 27 15.08 10.60 -12.19
C GLU A 27 15.56 10.85 -10.75
N ASN A 28 15.29 12.03 -10.21
CA ASN A 28 15.64 12.39 -8.83
C ASN A 28 14.95 11.51 -7.78
N ASN A 29 13.79 10.94 -8.10
CA ASN A 29 13.00 10.13 -7.18
C ASN A 29 13.02 8.62 -7.53
N LEU A 30 13.79 8.22 -8.54
CA LEU A 30 13.81 6.85 -9.04
C LEU A 30 14.29 5.85 -7.99
N GLY A 31 15.22 6.24 -7.11
CA GLY A 31 15.67 5.39 -6.01
C GLY A 31 14.56 5.03 -5.02
N PHE A 32 13.67 5.98 -4.72
CA PHE A 32 12.48 5.74 -3.89
C PHE A 32 11.49 4.83 -4.62
N ILE A 33 11.16 5.16 -5.88
CA ILE A 33 10.22 4.39 -6.72
C ILE A 33 10.68 2.93 -6.82
N ARG A 34 11.95 2.69 -7.17
CA ARG A 34 12.52 1.35 -7.29
C ARG A 34 12.55 0.61 -5.96
N LYS A 35 12.83 1.29 -4.84
CA LYS A 35 12.74 0.66 -3.52
C LYS A 35 11.31 0.17 -3.24
N THR A 36 10.31 1.03 -3.46
CA THR A 36 8.90 0.68 -3.27
C THR A 36 8.43 -0.43 -4.21
N ALA A 37 8.80 -0.36 -5.49
CA ALA A 37 8.50 -1.40 -6.48
C ALA A 37 9.12 -2.75 -6.08
N ASN A 38 10.39 -2.77 -5.65
CA ASN A 38 11.04 -4.00 -5.18
C ASN A 38 10.36 -4.57 -3.93
N GLU A 39 9.95 -3.73 -2.99
CA GLU A 39 9.26 -4.14 -1.78
C GLU A 39 7.91 -4.79 -2.11
N LEU A 40 7.08 -4.13 -2.93
CA LEU A 40 5.80 -4.66 -3.38
C LEU A 40 5.97 -5.95 -4.19
N TRP A 41 6.92 -5.95 -5.14
CA TRP A 41 7.18 -7.11 -5.98
C TRP A 41 7.63 -8.31 -5.14
N SER A 42 8.51 -8.10 -4.17
CA SER A 42 9.03 -9.18 -3.30
C SER A 42 7.98 -9.68 -2.32
N SER A 43 7.10 -8.79 -1.82
CA SER A 43 6.00 -9.18 -0.93
C SER A 43 4.96 -10.07 -1.59
N GLN A 44 4.84 -10.01 -2.92
CA GLN A 44 3.88 -10.78 -3.72
C GLN A 44 4.57 -11.51 -4.88
N ARG A 45 5.77 -12.02 -4.63
CA ARG A 45 6.67 -12.53 -5.68
C ARG A 45 6.04 -13.61 -6.56
N GLU A 46 5.32 -14.54 -5.98
CA GLU A 46 4.70 -15.66 -6.70
C GLU A 46 3.53 -15.15 -7.58
N LEU A 47 2.65 -14.32 -7.02
CA LEU A 47 1.56 -13.69 -7.75
C LEU A 47 2.06 -12.81 -8.91
N ASN A 48 3.08 -11.99 -8.68
CA ASN A 48 3.62 -11.11 -9.72
C ASN A 48 4.30 -11.88 -10.86
N SER A 49 4.94 -13.02 -10.54
CA SER A 49 5.51 -13.92 -11.55
C SER A 49 4.43 -14.50 -12.45
N ASP A 50 3.30 -14.92 -11.88
CA ASP A 50 2.19 -15.52 -12.64
C ASP A 50 1.44 -14.48 -13.48
N LEU A 51 1.41 -13.22 -13.03
CA LEU A 51 0.82 -12.09 -13.75
C LEU A 51 1.73 -11.53 -14.86
N LEU A 52 2.92 -12.12 -15.09
CA LEU A 52 3.96 -11.59 -15.97
C LEU A 52 4.27 -10.11 -15.67
N LEU A 53 4.22 -9.75 -14.39
CA LEU A 53 4.45 -8.41 -13.87
C LEU A 53 5.91 -8.28 -13.45
N ASP A 54 6.65 -7.50 -14.22
CA ASP A 54 8.04 -7.22 -13.89
C ASP A 54 8.16 -6.00 -12.98
N ARG A 55 9.29 -5.91 -12.28
CA ARG A 55 9.59 -4.76 -11.41
C ARG A 55 9.58 -3.45 -12.19
N GLU A 56 10.00 -3.49 -13.45
CA GLU A 56 10.02 -2.36 -14.37
C GLU A 56 8.61 -1.85 -14.67
N ASP A 57 7.60 -2.73 -14.72
CA ASP A 57 6.20 -2.32 -14.85
C ASP A 57 5.76 -1.49 -13.63
N LEU A 58 6.08 -1.99 -12.42
CA LEU A 58 5.75 -1.28 -11.18
C LEU A 58 6.51 0.05 -11.08
N GLU A 59 7.77 0.09 -11.49
CA GLU A 59 8.54 1.33 -11.53
C GLU A 59 7.90 2.37 -12.45
N GLN A 60 7.42 1.97 -13.62
CA GLN A 60 6.70 2.85 -14.56
C GLN A 60 5.39 3.35 -13.95
N GLU A 61 4.59 2.48 -13.34
CA GLU A 61 3.34 2.87 -12.69
C GLU A 61 3.58 3.82 -11.50
N GLY A 62 4.64 3.57 -10.73
CA GLY A 62 5.10 4.47 -9.68
C GLY A 62 5.49 5.85 -10.20
N ALA A 63 6.22 5.90 -11.32
CA ALA A 63 6.59 7.16 -11.97
C ALA A 63 5.36 7.94 -12.46
N LEU A 64 4.37 7.25 -13.04
CA LEU A 64 3.09 7.87 -13.40
C LEU A 64 2.34 8.38 -12.16
N GLY A 65 2.33 7.61 -11.07
CA GLY A 65 1.78 8.01 -9.78
C GLY A 65 2.41 9.29 -9.24
N LEU A 66 3.73 9.40 -9.32
CA LEU A 66 4.48 10.60 -8.93
C LEU A 66 4.07 11.80 -9.78
N LEU A 67 3.98 11.63 -11.11
CA LEU A 67 3.62 12.70 -12.03
C LEU A 67 2.19 13.20 -11.84
N ARG A 68 1.24 12.33 -11.47
CA ARG A 68 -0.15 12.74 -11.15
C ARG A 68 -0.23 13.70 -9.97
N CYS A 69 0.73 13.65 -9.05
CA CYS A 69 0.80 14.56 -7.91
C CYS A 69 1.30 15.97 -8.26
N VAL A 70 1.91 16.16 -9.44
CA VAL A 70 2.48 17.45 -9.85
C VAL A 70 1.40 18.53 -9.95
N ASP A 71 0.21 18.18 -10.44
CA ASP A 71 -0.86 19.14 -10.66
C ASP A 71 -1.58 19.55 -9.36
N THR A 72 -1.59 18.67 -8.37
CA THR A 72 -2.34 18.85 -7.11
C THR A 72 -1.48 19.24 -5.92
N PHE A 73 -0.15 19.20 -6.03
CA PHE A 73 0.75 19.55 -4.95
C PHE A 73 0.65 21.03 -4.55
N ASP A 74 0.69 21.34 -3.26
CA ASP A 74 0.75 22.71 -2.77
C ASP A 74 2.13 23.00 -2.15
N PRO A 75 2.99 23.82 -2.81
CA PRO A 75 4.29 24.19 -2.26
C PRO A 75 4.22 25.05 -0.98
N GLU A 76 3.11 25.75 -0.75
CA GLU A 76 2.95 26.63 0.42
C GLU A 76 2.60 25.86 1.70
N SER A 77 2.15 24.61 1.56
CA SER A 77 1.83 23.71 2.68
C SER A 77 3.02 23.40 3.60
N GLY A 78 4.25 23.66 3.15
CA GLY A 78 5.48 23.38 3.90
C GLY A 78 5.89 21.90 3.94
N VAL A 79 5.10 20.98 3.35
CA VAL A 79 5.49 19.58 3.22
C VAL A 79 6.37 19.37 1.99
N LYS A 80 7.34 18.46 2.09
CA LYS A 80 8.18 18.06 0.96
C LYS A 80 7.35 17.30 -0.08
N PHE A 81 7.62 17.55 -1.36
CA PHE A 81 6.87 16.94 -2.46
C PHE A 81 6.83 15.41 -2.37
N LEU A 82 7.98 14.77 -2.09
CA LEU A 82 8.05 13.31 -2.01
C LEU A 82 7.24 12.76 -0.83
N SER A 83 7.18 13.47 0.30
CA SER A 83 6.35 13.08 1.44
C SER A 83 4.86 13.11 1.11
N TYR A 84 4.43 14.07 0.27
CA TYR A 84 3.07 14.16 -0.23
C TYR A 84 2.76 13.06 -1.26
N ALA A 85 3.67 12.81 -2.21
CA ALA A 85 3.43 11.93 -3.34
C ALA A 85 3.64 10.43 -3.02
N ALA A 86 4.39 10.09 -1.97
CA ALA A 86 4.73 8.70 -1.63
C ALA A 86 3.51 7.74 -1.55
N PRO A 87 2.38 8.08 -0.91
CA PRO A 87 1.20 7.22 -0.90
C PRO A 87 0.62 7.00 -2.31
N ALA A 88 0.59 8.04 -3.14
CA ALA A 88 0.06 7.95 -4.50
C ALA A 88 0.95 7.08 -5.40
N VAL A 89 2.28 7.17 -5.23
CA VAL A 89 3.25 6.29 -5.91
C VAL A 89 2.98 4.83 -5.56
N ARG A 90 2.82 4.52 -4.27
CA ARG A 90 2.54 3.14 -3.83
C ARG A 90 1.19 2.63 -4.32
N ASN A 91 0.15 3.46 -4.25
CA ASN A 91 -1.20 3.08 -4.69
C ASN A 91 -1.25 2.83 -6.20
N ALA A 92 -0.55 3.63 -7.00
CA ALA A 92 -0.44 3.41 -8.44
C ALA A 92 0.06 2.00 -8.78
N MET A 93 1.10 1.54 -8.09
CA MET A 93 1.65 0.20 -8.25
C MET A 93 0.68 -0.89 -7.79
N LEU A 94 -0.03 -0.69 -6.68
CA LEU A 94 -1.00 -1.67 -6.18
C LEU A 94 -2.22 -1.80 -7.09
N ASP A 95 -2.70 -0.68 -7.61
CA ASP A 95 -3.85 -0.65 -8.49
C ASP A 95 -3.56 -1.36 -9.82
N SER A 96 -2.33 -1.26 -10.34
CA SER A 96 -1.92 -2.00 -11.54
C SER A 96 -1.83 -3.51 -11.30
N ILE A 97 -1.35 -3.95 -10.13
CA ILE A 97 -1.37 -5.36 -9.73
C ILE A 97 -2.80 -5.88 -9.67
N ARG A 98 -3.71 -5.13 -9.02
CA ARG A 98 -5.13 -5.50 -8.90
C ARG A 98 -5.83 -5.59 -10.26
N GLU A 99 -5.54 -4.66 -11.16
CA GLU A 99 -6.13 -4.65 -12.50
C GLU A 99 -5.65 -5.84 -13.35
N ARG A 100 -4.35 -6.14 -13.31
CA ARG A 100 -3.80 -7.32 -14.01
C ARG A 100 -4.33 -8.63 -13.40
N SER A 101 -4.49 -8.69 -12.08
CA SER A 101 -5.09 -9.84 -11.39
C SER A 101 -6.53 -10.11 -11.85
N ARG A 102 -7.39 -9.09 -11.85
CA ARG A 102 -8.78 -9.22 -12.34
C ARG A 102 -8.84 -9.65 -13.80
N THR A 103 -7.94 -9.13 -14.63
CA THR A 103 -7.87 -9.47 -16.05
C THR A 103 -7.47 -10.94 -16.25
N PHE A 104 -6.48 -11.40 -15.48
CA PHE A 104 -6.01 -12.77 -15.51
C PHE A 104 -7.09 -13.76 -15.03
N GLU A 105 -7.81 -13.43 -13.95
CA GLU A 105 -8.96 -14.22 -13.48
C GLU A 105 -10.05 -14.28 -14.55
N ALA A 106 -10.48 -13.13 -15.09
CA ALA A 106 -11.53 -13.05 -16.10
C ALA A 106 -11.21 -13.88 -17.36
N GLN A 107 -9.94 -13.96 -17.76
CA GLN A 107 -9.50 -14.74 -18.92
C GLN A 107 -9.42 -16.25 -18.66
N ASN A 108 -9.38 -16.69 -17.40
CA ASN A 108 -9.17 -18.09 -17.01
C ASN A 108 -10.41 -18.78 -16.42
N ILE A 109 -11.58 -18.12 -16.37
CA ILE A 109 -12.85 -18.65 -15.83
C ILE A 109 -13.39 -19.91 -16.56
N GLY A 110 -12.81 -20.33 -17.70
CA GLY A 110 -13.26 -21.50 -18.48
C GLY A 110 -12.19 -22.49 -18.93
N SER A 111 -10.91 -22.21 -18.66
CA SER A 111 -9.82 -23.15 -18.95
C SER A 111 -9.70 -24.16 -17.81
N ARG A 112 -9.42 -25.44 -18.11
CA ARG A 112 -9.06 -26.43 -17.08
C ARG A 112 -7.69 -26.03 -16.54
N ILE A 113 -7.70 -25.11 -15.59
CA ILE A 113 -6.57 -24.79 -14.74
C ILE A 113 -6.14 -26.12 -14.12
N SER A 114 -4.87 -26.50 -14.30
CA SER A 114 -4.30 -27.69 -13.66
C SER A 114 -4.56 -27.60 -12.15
N LEU A 115 -4.82 -28.71 -11.47
CA LEU A 115 -5.01 -28.70 -10.01
C LEU A 115 -3.82 -28.04 -9.27
N GLU A 116 -2.64 -28.06 -9.88
CA GLU A 116 -1.44 -27.35 -9.44
C GLU A 116 -1.56 -25.82 -9.53
N SER A 117 -2.24 -25.30 -10.56
CA SER A 117 -2.53 -23.88 -10.69
C SER A 117 -3.81 -23.44 -9.98
N ALA A 118 -4.75 -24.34 -9.70
CA ALA A 118 -5.88 -24.06 -8.81
C ALA A 118 -5.42 -23.85 -7.35
N ALA A 119 -4.35 -24.53 -6.94
CA ALA A 119 -3.66 -24.29 -5.66
C ALA A 119 -2.90 -22.94 -5.62
N LEU A 120 -2.77 -22.22 -6.75
CA LEU A 120 -2.21 -20.86 -6.82
C LEU A 120 -3.30 -19.78 -6.69
N TYR A 121 -4.54 -20.06 -7.13
CA TYR A 121 -5.68 -19.15 -6.93
C TYR A 121 -6.31 -19.25 -5.54
N GLY A 122 -6.10 -20.36 -4.83
CA GLY A 122 -6.26 -20.41 -3.38
C GLY A 122 -4.92 -20.09 -2.76
N THR A 123 -4.73 -18.84 -2.31
CA THR A 123 -3.59 -18.35 -1.51
C THR A 123 -2.36 -19.26 -1.58
N GLY A 124 -1.37 -18.97 -2.44
CA GLY A 124 -0.12 -19.74 -2.64
C GLY A 124 0.70 -19.98 -1.37
N LYS A 125 0.10 -20.69 -0.43
CA LYS A 125 0.52 -20.93 0.93
C LYS A 125 0.54 -22.43 1.04
N THR A 126 1.69 -22.95 1.44
CA THR A 126 1.78 -24.36 1.80
C THR A 126 0.70 -24.68 2.86
N PRO A 127 0.24 -25.93 2.97
CA PRO A 127 -0.70 -26.31 4.03
C PRO A 127 -0.25 -25.88 5.43
N GLU A 128 1.07 -25.86 5.65
CA GLU A 128 1.70 -25.31 6.86
C GLU A 128 1.55 -23.78 6.98
N GLN A 129 1.78 -23.02 5.90
CA GLN A 129 1.58 -21.56 5.90
C GLN A 129 0.11 -21.16 6.06
N LEU A 130 -0.81 -21.93 5.46
CA LEU A 130 -2.25 -21.76 5.69
C LEU A 130 -2.62 -22.00 7.16
N TYR A 131 -2.01 -23.01 7.76
CA TYR A 131 -2.23 -23.35 9.16
C TYR A 131 -1.65 -22.27 10.09
N LEU A 132 -0.41 -21.85 9.86
CA LEU A 132 0.26 -20.79 10.61
C LEU A 132 -0.44 -19.44 10.48
N GLU A 133 -0.94 -19.11 9.29
CA GLU A 133 -1.70 -17.88 9.09
C GLU A 133 -3.08 -17.97 9.72
N ARG A 134 -3.75 -19.12 9.65
CA ARG A 134 -5.03 -19.32 10.35
C ARG A 134 -4.85 -19.24 11.87
N GLU A 135 -3.79 -19.81 12.42
CA GLU A 135 -3.43 -19.63 13.84
C GLU A 135 -3.11 -18.16 14.13
N SER A 136 -2.30 -17.48 13.31
CA SER A 136 -1.95 -16.07 13.49
C SER A 136 -3.18 -15.14 13.43
N PHE A 137 -4.12 -15.44 12.53
CA PHE A 137 -5.37 -14.72 12.36
C PHE A 137 -6.33 -14.95 13.53
N GLU A 138 -6.44 -16.20 14.00
CA GLU A 138 -7.19 -16.56 15.20
C GLU A 138 -6.60 -15.87 16.45
N GLU A 139 -5.28 -15.81 16.58
CA GLU A 139 -4.57 -15.12 17.67
C GLU A 139 -4.80 -13.60 17.63
N LEU A 140 -4.70 -12.99 16.44
CA LEU A 140 -4.97 -11.57 16.25
C LEU A 140 -6.42 -11.23 16.61
N HIS A 141 -7.40 -11.99 16.13
CA HIS A 141 -8.81 -11.78 16.49
C HIS A 141 -9.07 -12.01 17.98
N ALA A 142 -8.41 -12.99 18.60
CA ALA A 142 -8.49 -13.21 20.05
C ALA A 142 -7.91 -12.01 20.83
N ALA A 143 -6.77 -11.47 20.39
CA ALA A 143 -6.14 -10.28 20.99
C ALA A 143 -7.03 -9.04 20.83
N LEU A 144 -7.57 -8.82 19.62
CA LEU A 144 -8.55 -7.76 19.36
C LEU A 144 -9.79 -7.91 20.26
N GLY A 145 -10.25 -9.14 20.48
CA GLY A 145 -11.35 -9.47 21.40
C GLY A 145 -11.10 -9.10 22.86
N ARG A 146 -9.84 -8.87 23.27
CA ARG A 146 -9.45 -8.54 24.65
C ARG A 146 -9.17 -7.05 24.89
N ILE A 147 -8.87 -6.29 23.85
CA ILE A 147 -8.73 -4.82 23.98
C ILE A 147 -10.09 -4.13 24.11
N GLU A 148 -10.07 -2.83 24.44
CA GLU A 148 -11.28 -2.03 24.66
C GLU A 148 -12.15 -1.96 23.37
N PRO A 149 -13.49 -2.07 23.47
CA PRO A 149 -14.35 -2.20 22.30
C PRO A 149 -14.28 -1.06 21.27
N ARG A 150 -14.02 0.19 21.69
CA ARG A 150 -13.87 1.32 20.76
C ARG A 150 -12.52 1.28 20.06
N GLN A 151 -11.45 0.87 20.75
CA GLN A 151 -10.14 0.65 20.13
C GLN A 151 -10.20 -0.50 19.11
N ARG A 152 -10.89 -1.59 19.46
CA ARG A 152 -11.17 -2.69 18.53
C ARG A 152 -11.87 -2.20 17.27
N GLY A 153 -13.02 -1.55 17.43
CA GLY A 153 -13.78 -1.03 16.28
C GLY A 153 -12.97 -0.03 15.45
N TYR A 154 -12.11 0.78 16.09
CA TYR A 154 -11.18 1.65 15.37
C TYR A 154 -10.19 0.84 14.52
N ILE A 155 -9.53 -0.18 15.08
CA ILE A 155 -8.55 -1.00 14.37
C ILE A 155 -9.22 -1.83 13.26
N GLU A 156 -10.37 -2.44 13.54
CA GLU A 156 -11.14 -3.20 12.55
C GLU A 156 -11.49 -2.34 11.34
N TYR A 157 -12.06 -1.15 11.56
CA TYR A 157 -12.40 -0.23 10.48
C TYR A 157 -11.17 0.38 9.78
N ARG A 158 -10.08 0.62 10.51
CA ARG A 158 -8.87 1.27 9.98
C ARG A 158 -8.08 0.34 9.06
N PHE A 159 -7.96 -0.92 9.45
CA PHE A 159 -7.17 -1.93 8.76
C PHE A 159 -8.01 -2.91 7.93
N GLY A 160 -9.34 -2.76 7.94
CA GLY A 160 -10.23 -3.60 7.15
C GLY A 160 -10.40 -5.00 7.72
N PHE A 161 -10.40 -5.16 9.05
CA PHE A 161 -10.85 -6.42 9.67
C PHE A 161 -12.37 -6.45 9.89
N ASP A 162 -13.09 -5.50 9.32
CA ASP A 162 -14.54 -5.45 9.28
C ASP A 162 -15.09 -6.16 8.03
N ASP A 163 -16.42 -6.21 7.90
CA ASP A 163 -17.10 -6.91 6.80
C ASP A 163 -16.77 -6.34 5.40
N GLU A 164 -16.15 -5.16 5.31
CA GLU A 164 -15.78 -4.51 4.05
C GLU A 164 -14.37 -4.86 3.56
N ASP A 165 -13.55 -5.56 4.38
CA ASP A 165 -12.20 -6.05 4.05
C ASP A 165 -11.31 -5.01 3.33
N THR A 166 -11.45 -3.74 3.72
CA THR A 166 -10.85 -2.60 3.01
C THR A 166 -10.17 -1.64 3.97
N GLU A 167 -8.83 -1.56 3.90
CA GLU A 167 -8.05 -0.57 4.65
C GLU A 167 -8.50 0.88 4.38
N ARG A 168 -8.58 1.69 5.43
CA ARG A 168 -8.97 3.11 5.35
C ARG A 168 -7.84 4.01 5.75
N THR A 169 -7.69 5.15 5.07
CA THR A 169 -6.67 6.14 5.46
C THR A 169 -6.96 6.71 6.84
N LEU A 170 -5.93 7.16 7.55
CA LEU A 170 -6.07 7.80 8.85
C LEU A 170 -7.08 8.97 8.83
N THR A 171 -7.09 9.77 7.77
CA THR A 171 -8.05 10.87 7.59
C THR A 171 -9.48 10.37 7.43
N GLN A 172 -9.70 9.28 6.68
CA GLN A 172 -11.03 8.65 6.54
C GLN A 172 -11.51 8.05 7.86
N THR A 173 -10.63 7.37 8.59
CA THR A 173 -10.92 6.81 9.92
C THR A 173 -11.21 7.92 10.94
N ALA A 174 -10.40 8.98 10.97
CA ALA A 174 -10.64 10.13 11.85
C ALA A 174 -12.03 10.75 11.61
N ARG A 175 -12.45 10.89 10.35
CA ARG A 175 -13.79 11.36 10.01
C ARG A 175 -14.89 10.40 10.46
N HIS A 176 -14.71 9.09 10.25
CA HIS A 176 -15.68 8.07 10.66
C HIS A 176 -15.92 8.09 12.19
N PHE A 177 -14.85 8.18 12.98
CA PHE A 177 -14.92 8.18 14.44
C PHE A 177 -15.13 9.58 15.06
N HIS A 178 -15.36 10.62 14.23
CA HIS A 178 -15.51 12.01 14.68
C HIS A 178 -14.33 12.51 15.54
N LEU A 179 -13.10 12.13 15.17
CA LEU A 179 -11.86 12.51 15.83
C LEU A 179 -11.08 13.54 15.00
N SER A 180 -10.25 14.35 15.66
CA SER A 180 -9.19 15.08 14.96
C SER A 180 -8.11 14.11 14.50
N GLU A 181 -7.35 14.43 13.44
CA GLU A 181 -6.28 13.54 12.95
C GLU A 181 -5.20 13.27 14.00
N SER A 182 -4.89 14.28 14.84
CA SER A 182 -3.95 14.11 15.96
C SER A 182 -4.49 13.12 17.00
N ARG A 183 -5.80 13.21 17.31
CA ARG A 183 -6.47 12.27 18.23
C ARG A 183 -6.56 10.87 17.64
N ALA A 184 -6.86 10.75 16.34
CA ALA A 184 -6.88 9.49 15.62
C ALA A 184 -5.50 8.80 15.64
N ARG A 185 -4.41 9.52 15.38
CA ARG A 185 -3.03 8.98 15.50
C ARG A 185 -2.71 8.51 16.92
N ALA A 186 -3.13 9.25 17.93
CA ALA A 186 -2.92 8.86 19.32
C ALA A 186 -3.72 7.60 19.68
N THR A 187 -4.98 7.52 19.26
CA THR A 187 -5.84 6.35 19.43
C THR A 187 -5.28 5.13 18.69
N GLU A 188 -4.85 5.28 17.44
CA GLU A 188 -4.25 4.21 16.63
C GLU A 188 -2.99 3.65 17.31
N ARG A 189 -2.09 4.53 17.78
CA ARG A 189 -0.89 4.10 18.51
C ARG A 189 -1.24 3.31 19.76
N GLN A 190 -2.12 3.86 20.61
CA GLN A 190 -2.50 3.21 21.85
C GLN A 190 -3.17 1.85 21.59
N ALA A 191 -4.10 1.80 20.63
CA ALA A 191 -4.79 0.57 20.27
C ALA A 191 -3.81 -0.50 19.76
N LEU A 192 -2.82 -0.14 18.93
CA LEU A 192 -1.80 -1.09 18.47
C LEU A 192 -0.87 -1.56 19.59
N ASP A 193 -0.55 -0.70 20.56
CA ASP A 193 0.24 -1.09 21.74
C ASP A 193 -0.57 -2.07 22.62
N ASP A 194 -1.86 -1.82 22.81
CA ASP A 194 -2.74 -2.69 23.58
C ASP A 194 -2.92 -4.06 22.89
N VAL A 195 -3.09 -4.09 21.56
CA VAL A 195 -3.12 -5.36 20.79
C VAL A 195 -1.82 -6.13 20.96
N ARG A 196 -0.68 -5.45 20.88
CA ARG A 196 0.64 -6.10 21.05
C ARG A 196 0.81 -6.75 22.42
N LEU A 197 0.26 -6.16 23.48
CA LEU A 197 0.31 -6.74 24.82
C LEU A 197 -0.54 -8.00 24.98
N GLU A 198 -1.59 -8.13 24.16
CA GLU A 198 -2.52 -9.27 24.16
C GLU A 198 -2.08 -10.41 23.22
N LEU A 199 -1.12 -10.16 22.32
CA LEU A 199 -0.54 -11.16 21.44
C LEU A 199 0.44 -12.09 22.21
N PRO A 200 0.56 -13.37 21.82
CA PRO A 200 1.54 -14.28 22.40
C PRO A 200 2.99 -13.79 22.18
N TRP A 201 3.84 -13.88 23.21
CA TRP A 201 5.19 -13.30 23.26
C TRP A 201 6.28 -14.04 22.45
N TRP A 202 5.96 -14.83 21.43
CA TRP A 202 6.93 -15.65 20.69
C TRP A 202 7.15 -15.25 19.22
N TYR A 203 7.22 -13.94 18.96
CA TYR A 203 7.67 -13.38 17.66
C TYR A 203 9.07 -12.76 17.75
#